data_AF-A0A4R9H988-F1
#
_entry.id   AF-A0A4R9H988-F1
#
_cell.length_a   1.000
_cell.length_b   1.000
_cell.length_c   1.000
_cell.angle_alpha   90.00
_cell.angle_beta   90.00
_cell.angle_gamma   90.00
#
_symmetry.space_group_name_H-M   'P 1'
#
loop_
_entity.id
_entity.type
_entity.pdbx_description
1 polymer ?
#
loop_
_entity_poly.entity_id
_entity_poly.type
_entity_poly.pdbx_seq_one_letter_code
_entity_poly.pdbx_strand_id
1 'polypeptide(L)'
;MNIALTRLKHLLVSKHQYSSPEKVVEVLGAIQGQDYAASKWAIGVRGSGIKEEDVESAFLDKKIIRSWPLRGTLHVVSAKDIYWLLDLLGPPTISKYAAHYKKIELDPKVLKKCYSILSKNLSNQNFLTRKEISSILEKSGIITNTTRLSHILQRAGLEGLICFGPRRDKDFTYALIEEWIPKIKKVKKPKEEALYDITKKYFDTRAPATLADFVWWSGLNVKDAKIGIESFDSNLINFQKDDQIYYLPKKMDVVDKDSDTLFLLPAFDEFLLAYTDRRDCMDPPPKRLLTPADDLFRPTLVINGWVHGIWQRALKKEDVILKVTPYKPLNANFKKKLKKVAEEYATFLGKKLILEV
;
A
#
# COMPACT_ATOMS: atom_id res chain seq x y z
N MET A 1 -0.62 -22.68 -15.81
CA MET A 1 -0.75 -21.71 -14.72
C MET A 1 -1.41 -20.43 -15.17
N ASN A 2 -2.54 -20.09 -14.56
CA ASN A 2 -3.15 -18.77 -14.66
C ASN A 2 -2.48 -17.83 -13.64
N ILE A 3 -1.62 -16.93 -14.13
CA ILE A 3 -0.82 -16.01 -13.30
C ILE A 3 -1.72 -15.08 -12.48
N ALA A 4 -2.74 -14.48 -13.09
CA ALA A 4 -3.59 -13.51 -12.41
C ALA A 4 -4.43 -14.14 -11.29
N LEU A 5 -5.02 -15.32 -11.52
CA LEU A 5 -5.76 -16.04 -10.49
C LEU A 5 -4.86 -16.52 -9.36
N THR A 6 -3.63 -16.95 -9.67
CA THR A 6 -2.63 -17.31 -8.66
C THR A 6 -2.27 -16.10 -7.81
N ARG A 7 -2.04 -14.93 -8.43
CA ARG A 7 -1.80 -13.66 -7.72
C ARG A 7 -2.98 -13.27 -6.83
N LEU A 8 -4.23 -13.34 -7.31
CA LEU A 8 -5.41 -13.01 -6.50
C LEU A 8 -5.55 -13.92 -5.27
N LYS A 9 -5.18 -15.19 -5.39
CA LYS A 9 -5.18 -16.14 -4.27
C LYS A 9 -4.15 -15.78 -3.20
N HIS A 10 -2.91 -15.50 -3.60
CA HIS A 10 -1.81 -15.21 -2.66
C HIS A 10 -1.78 -13.76 -2.18
N LEU A 11 -2.45 -12.85 -2.90
CA LEU A 11 -2.86 -11.54 -2.40
C LEU A 11 -4.02 -11.63 -1.41
N LEU A 12 -4.49 -12.83 -1.05
CA LEU A 12 -5.56 -13.10 -0.09
C LEU A 12 -6.94 -12.60 -0.52
N VAL A 13 -7.15 -12.29 -1.80
CA VAL A 13 -8.43 -11.77 -2.31
C VAL A 13 -9.44 -12.90 -2.55
N SER A 14 -9.00 -14.01 -3.16
CA SER A 14 -9.92 -15.13 -3.47
C SER A 14 -10.00 -16.19 -2.37
N LYS A 15 -9.05 -16.17 -1.42
CA LYS A 15 -9.01 -17.09 -0.28
C LYS A 15 -8.60 -16.33 0.97
N HIS A 16 -9.59 -15.98 1.79
CA HIS A 16 -9.36 -15.36 3.08
C HIS A 16 -8.75 -16.36 4.06
N GLN A 17 -7.60 -16.02 4.63
CA GLN A 17 -6.92 -16.86 5.63
C GLN A 17 -6.91 -16.24 7.03
N TYR A 18 -7.22 -14.95 7.12
CA TYR A 18 -7.10 -14.17 8.34
C TYR A 18 -8.38 -13.38 8.59
N SER A 19 -8.72 -13.20 9.87
CA SER A 19 -9.85 -12.39 10.33
C SER A 19 -9.41 -11.10 11.01
N SER A 20 -8.10 -10.80 11.08
CA SER A 20 -7.57 -9.60 11.71
C SER A 20 -6.86 -8.67 10.71
N PRO A 21 -7.13 -7.35 10.74
CA PRO A 21 -6.47 -6.36 9.87
C PRO A 21 -4.95 -6.40 9.96
N GLU A 22 -4.40 -6.51 11.17
CA GLU A 22 -2.96 -6.51 11.40
C GLU A 22 -2.27 -7.70 10.73
N LYS A 23 -2.92 -8.86 10.67
CA LYS A 23 -2.31 -10.04 10.06
C LYS A 23 -2.31 -9.95 8.54
N VAL A 24 -3.37 -9.41 7.94
CA VAL A 24 -3.43 -9.10 6.50
C VAL A 24 -2.28 -8.16 6.12
N VAL A 25 -2.09 -7.07 6.86
CA VAL A 25 -1.03 -6.09 6.61
C VAL A 25 0.36 -6.70 6.84
N GLU A 26 0.55 -7.47 7.92
CA GLU A 26 1.82 -8.14 8.23
C GLU A 26 2.25 -9.09 7.09
N VAL A 27 1.31 -9.87 6.55
CA VAL A 27 1.57 -10.84 5.47
C VAL A 27 1.85 -10.15 4.15
N LEU A 28 1.03 -9.15 3.76
CA LEU A 28 1.30 -8.39 2.55
C LEU A 28 2.55 -7.50 2.62
N GLY A 29 3.05 -7.23 3.83
CA GLY A 29 4.22 -6.40 4.09
C GLY A 29 3.97 -4.91 3.98
N ALA A 30 3.26 -4.49 2.94
CA ALA A 30 2.82 -3.12 2.73
C ALA A 30 1.55 -3.08 1.86
N ILE A 31 0.67 -2.13 2.18
CA ILE A 31 -0.51 -1.78 1.39
C ILE A 31 -0.44 -0.28 1.10
N GLN A 32 -0.67 0.12 -0.14
CA GLN A 32 -0.67 1.53 -0.50
C GLN A 32 -1.68 2.34 0.35
N GLY A 33 -1.19 3.39 0.99
CA GLY A 33 -1.92 4.20 1.94
C GLY A 33 -2.23 5.63 1.47
N GLN A 34 -2.16 5.97 0.18
CA GLN A 34 -2.32 7.34 -0.32
C GLN A 34 -3.78 7.78 -0.17
N ASP A 35 -4.70 6.97 -0.69
CA ASP A 35 -6.12 7.05 -0.39
C ASP A 35 -6.40 6.18 0.84
N TYR A 36 -6.82 6.83 1.91
CA TYR A 36 -7.04 6.17 3.19
C TYR A 36 -8.24 5.22 3.15
N ALA A 37 -9.34 5.59 2.49
CA ALA A 37 -10.50 4.72 2.38
C ALA A 37 -10.22 3.50 1.50
N ALA A 38 -9.47 3.69 0.41
CA ALA A 38 -9.00 2.61 -0.44
C ALA A 38 -8.09 1.65 0.35
N SER A 39 -7.18 2.16 1.19
CA SER A 39 -6.31 1.33 2.03
C SER A 39 -7.07 0.48 3.03
N LYS A 40 -8.15 1.02 3.63
CA LYS A 40 -9.01 0.26 4.54
C LYS A 40 -9.76 -0.84 3.79
N TRP A 41 -10.28 -0.56 2.60
CA TRP A 41 -10.90 -1.61 1.79
C TRP A 41 -9.89 -2.64 1.28
N ALA A 42 -8.66 -2.24 0.95
CA ALA A 42 -7.61 -3.16 0.54
C ALA A 42 -7.29 -4.19 1.63
N ILE A 43 -7.41 -3.80 2.90
CA ILE A 43 -7.32 -4.71 4.05
C ILE A 43 -8.60 -5.55 4.18
N GLY A 44 -9.78 -4.91 4.12
CA GLY A 44 -11.08 -5.57 4.27
C GLY A 44 -11.32 -6.68 3.24
N VAL A 45 -11.06 -6.42 1.96
CA VAL A 45 -11.26 -7.37 0.84
C VAL A 45 -10.33 -8.59 0.88
N ARG A 46 -9.38 -8.61 1.81
CA ARG A 46 -8.39 -9.68 1.99
C ARG A 46 -8.55 -10.45 3.29
N GLY A 47 -9.50 -10.05 4.12
CA GLY A 47 -9.81 -10.68 5.39
C GLY A 47 -11.23 -11.23 5.45
N SER A 48 -11.43 -12.22 6.30
CA SER A 48 -12.74 -12.79 6.55
C SER A 48 -13.49 -11.97 7.59
N GLY A 49 -14.59 -11.33 7.18
CA GLY A 49 -15.50 -10.64 8.09
C GLY A 49 -14.96 -9.34 8.71
N ILE A 50 -13.84 -8.81 8.21
CA ILE A 50 -13.29 -7.53 8.66
C ILE A 50 -14.26 -6.41 8.31
N LYS A 51 -14.50 -5.49 9.26
CA LYS A 51 -15.23 -4.23 9.06
C LYS A 51 -14.28 -3.05 9.06
N GLU A 52 -14.76 -1.91 8.58
CA GLU A 52 -14.00 -0.66 8.54
C GLU A 52 -13.55 -0.23 9.95
N GLU A 53 -14.40 -0.43 10.96
CA GLU A 53 -14.11 -0.15 12.38
C GLU A 53 -12.97 -1.01 12.94
N ASP A 54 -12.82 -2.26 12.48
CA ASP A 54 -11.73 -3.13 12.93
C ASP A 54 -10.39 -2.60 12.42
N VAL A 55 -10.36 -2.09 11.18
CA VAL A 55 -9.16 -1.49 10.59
C VAL A 55 -8.78 -0.19 11.31
N GLU A 56 -9.78 0.65 11.62
CA GLU A 56 -9.57 1.88 12.42
C GLU A 56 -9.04 1.54 13.81
N SER A 57 -9.60 0.52 14.46
CA SER A 57 -9.14 0.02 15.76
C SER A 57 -7.69 -0.49 15.69
N ALA A 58 -7.31 -1.19 14.62
CA ALA A 58 -5.93 -1.65 14.44
C ALA A 58 -4.92 -0.50 14.32
N PHE A 59 -5.31 0.66 13.76
CA PHE A 59 -4.48 1.87 13.80
C PHE A 59 -4.37 2.44 15.21
N LEU A 60 -5.50 2.58 15.92
CA LEU A 60 -5.53 3.15 17.28
C LEU A 60 -4.79 2.26 18.31
N ASP A 61 -4.89 0.94 18.14
CA ASP A 61 -4.15 -0.07 18.90
C ASP A 61 -2.67 -0.16 18.53
N LYS A 62 -2.23 0.65 17.55
CA LYS A 62 -0.84 0.75 17.10
C LYS A 62 -0.29 -0.57 16.55
N LYS A 63 -1.17 -1.45 16.04
CA LYS A 63 -0.79 -2.72 15.42
C LYS A 63 -0.34 -2.51 13.97
N ILE A 64 -0.98 -1.58 13.29
CA ILE A 64 -0.62 -1.11 11.95
C ILE A 64 -0.34 0.39 11.98
N ILE A 65 0.53 0.85 11.09
CA ILE A 65 1.00 2.22 11.04
C ILE A 65 1.04 2.71 9.60
N ARG A 66 0.73 3.99 9.38
CA ARG A 66 0.85 4.65 8.09
C ARG A 66 2.10 5.53 8.07
N SER A 67 2.99 5.31 7.10
CA SER A 67 4.25 6.05 6.91
C SER A 67 4.72 5.95 5.44
N TRP A 68 5.98 6.28 5.10
CA TRP A 68 6.51 6.33 3.73
C TRP A 68 7.61 5.29 3.39
N PRO A 69 7.49 4.00 3.79
CA PRO A 69 8.62 3.07 3.67
C PRO A 69 8.98 2.75 2.21
N LEU A 70 8.00 2.39 1.36
CA LEU A 70 8.28 1.96 -0.01
C LEU A 70 8.21 3.16 -0.98
N ARG A 71 9.29 3.36 -1.73
CA ARG A 71 9.40 4.35 -2.83
C ARG A 71 9.13 5.81 -2.40
N GLY A 72 9.17 6.10 -1.10
CA GLY A 72 8.76 7.40 -0.55
C GLY A 72 7.26 7.69 -0.65
N THR A 73 6.42 6.69 -0.90
CA THR A 73 4.96 6.85 -0.97
C THR A 73 4.29 6.32 0.29
N LEU A 74 3.09 6.81 0.60
CA LEU A 74 2.37 6.41 1.80
C LEU A 74 2.03 4.91 1.77
N HIS A 75 2.26 4.19 2.86
CA HIS A 75 1.85 2.80 2.99
C HIS A 75 1.36 2.54 4.40
N VAL A 76 0.42 1.61 4.51
CA VAL A 76 0.05 0.94 5.75
C VAL A 76 0.93 -0.30 5.89
N VAL A 77 1.64 -0.42 7.01
CA VAL A 77 2.52 -1.54 7.32
C VAL A 77 2.28 -2.03 8.74
N SER A 78 2.75 -3.23 9.07
CA SER A 78 2.77 -3.70 10.45
C SER A 78 3.70 -2.81 11.27
N ALA A 79 3.28 -2.41 12.47
CA ALA A 79 4.13 -1.63 13.37
C ALA A 79 5.44 -2.36 13.72
N LYS A 80 5.43 -3.71 13.69
CA LYS A 80 6.63 -4.53 13.92
C LYS A 80 7.68 -4.37 12.81
N ASP A 81 7.24 -4.01 11.60
CA ASP A 81 8.10 -4.00 10.42
C ASP A 81 8.65 -2.61 10.08
N ILE A 82 8.08 -1.54 10.67
CA ILE A 82 8.32 -0.18 10.19
C ILE A 82 9.79 0.25 10.25
N TYR A 83 10.51 -0.04 11.33
CA TYR A 83 11.89 0.45 11.49
C TYR A 83 12.84 -0.20 10.48
N TRP A 84 12.80 -1.52 10.32
CA TRP A 84 13.71 -2.18 9.38
C TRP A 84 13.35 -1.85 7.92
N LEU A 85 12.06 -1.62 7.62
CA LEU A 85 11.64 -1.13 6.30
C LEU A 85 12.18 0.27 6.01
N LEU A 86 12.09 1.20 6.97
CA LEU A 86 12.62 2.56 6.82
C LEU A 86 14.15 2.57 6.73
N ASP A 87 14.84 1.77 7.54
CA ASP A 87 16.30 1.66 7.49
C ASP A 87 16.79 1.08 6.15
N LEU A 88 16.06 0.13 5.57
CA LEU A 88 16.40 -0.47 4.28
C LEU A 88 16.08 0.44 3.08
N LEU A 89 14.88 1.04 3.06
CA LEU A 89 14.32 1.70 1.87
C LEU A 89 14.40 3.23 1.92
N GLY A 90 14.58 3.81 3.11
CA GLY A 90 14.70 5.25 3.34
C GLY A 90 15.94 5.85 2.66
N PRO A 91 17.16 5.38 2.98
CA PRO A 91 18.41 5.94 2.43
C PRO A 91 18.48 6.00 0.88
N PRO A 92 18.14 4.95 0.11
CA PRO A 92 18.17 5.04 -1.35
C PRO A 92 17.13 6.04 -1.88
N THR A 93 15.94 6.08 -1.28
CA THR A 93 14.90 7.06 -1.64
C THR A 93 15.38 8.49 -1.38
N ILE A 94 15.97 8.72 -0.22
CA ILE A 94 16.58 9.98 0.19
C ILE A 94 17.63 10.47 -0.80
N SER A 95 18.54 9.58 -1.20
CA SER A 95 19.62 9.89 -2.15
C SER A 95 19.06 10.27 -3.52
N LYS A 96 18.01 9.57 -3.99
CA LYS A 96 17.32 9.87 -5.25
C LYS A 96 16.75 11.29 -5.29
N TYR A 97 16.25 11.80 -4.16
CA TYR A 97 15.68 13.16 -4.07
C TYR A 97 16.69 14.27 -3.73
N ALA A 98 17.99 13.96 -3.58
CA ALA A 98 19.00 14.92 -3.12
C ALA A 98 19.07 16.22 -3.96
N ALA A 99 19.05 16.10 -5.30
CA ALA A 99 19.05 17.27 -6.19
C ALA A 99 17.76 18.08 -6.07
N HIS A 100 16.62 17.41 -5.88
CA HIS A 100 15.34 18.07 -5.68
C HIS A 100 15.32 18.86 -4.37
N TYR A 101 15.79 18.29 -3.26
CA TYR A 101 15.88 18.98 -1.98
C TYR A 101 16.70 20.27 -2.06
N LYS A 102 17.83 20.25 -2.78
CA LYS A 102 18.62 21.46 -3.04
C LYS A 102 17.82 22.52 -3.81
N LYS A 103 17.11 22.11 -4.88
CA LYS A 103 16.29 23.01 -5.70
C LYS A 103 15.17 23.69 -4.91
N ILE A 104 14.60 23.01 -3.92
CA ILE A 104 13.53 23.56 -3.06
C ILE A 104 14.04 24.09 -1.72
N GLU A 105 15.36 24.31 -1.60
CA GLU A 105 16.02 24.91 -0.43
C GLU A 105 15.75 24.15 0.89
N LEU A 106 15.71 22.82 0.81
CA LEU A 106 15.68 21.91 1.95
C LEU A 106 17.06 21.30 2.14
N ASP A 107 18.05 22.14 2.43
CA ASP A 107 19.39 21.69 2.78
C ASP A 107 19.41 20.99 4.17
N PRO A 108 20.51 20.29 4.51
CA PRO A 108 20.61 19.58 5.80
C PRO A 108 20.41 20.46 7.04
N LYS A 109 20.79 21.74 7.00
CA LYS A 109 20.64 22.68 8.13
C LYS A 109 19.17 23.05 8.33
N VAL A 110 18.45 23.32 7.23
CA VAL A 110 17.00 23.58 7.26
C VAL A 110 16.24 22.36 7.77
N LEU A 111 16.55 21.17 7.26
CA LEU A 111 15.91 19.92 7.70
C LEU A 111 16.18 19.64 9.19
N LYS A 112 17.43 19.80 9.65
CA LYS A 112 17.76 19.66 11.09
C LYS A 112 16.95 20.61 11.97
N LYS A 113 16.77 21.87 11.55
CA LYS A 113 15.91 22.84 12.26
C LYS A 113 14.45 22.39 12.25
N CYS A 114 13.92 21.93 11.11
CA CYS A 114 12.57 21.38 11.01
C CYS A 114 12.37 20.21 11.98
N TYR A 115 13.32 19.28 12.06
CA TYR A 115 13.21 18.11 12.95
C TYR A 115 13.21 18.50 14.41
N SER A 116 14.08 19.42 14.83
CA SER A 116 14.06 19.93 16.20
C SER A 116 12.71 20.54 16.57
N ILE A 117 12.11 21.31 15.65
CA ILE A 117 10.78 21.89 15.83
C ILE A 117 9.71 20.79 15.91
N LEU A 118 9.73 19.81 15.00
CA LEU A 118 8.79 18.69 15.00
C LEU A 118 8.91 17.87 16.28
N SER A 119 10.11 17.44 16.67
CA SER A 119 10.38 16.72 17.92
C SER A 119 9.85 17.45 19.14
N LYS A 120 10.09 18.76 19.24
CA LYS A 120 9.63 19.55 20.38
C LYS A 120 8.10 19.64 20.44
N ASN A 121 7.43 19.82 19.31
CA ASN A 121 5.99 20.10 19.27
C ASN A 121 5.13 18.83 19.21
N LEU A 122 5.68 17.70 18.77
CA LEU A 122 5.00 16.41 18.71
C LEU A 122 5.26 15.52 19.95
N SER A 123 6.11 15.97 20.87
CA SER A 123 6.42 15.22 22.10
C SER A 123 5.24 15.20 23.07
N ASN A 124 5.32 14.30 24.05
CA ASN A 124 4.29 14.08 25.06
C ASN A 124 2.93 13.69 24.43
N GLN A 125 2.98 12.88 23.36
CA GLN A 125 1.82 12.43 22.59
C GLN A 125 0.96 13.58 22.05
N ASN A 126 1.58 14.72 21.73
CA ASN A 126 0.88 15.81 21.05
C ASN A 126 0.77 15.52 19.55
N PHE A 127 -0.45 15.37 19.05
CA PHE A 127 -0.72 15.04 17.65
C PHE A 127 -1.12 16.29 16.87
N LEU A 128 -0.34 16.62 15.84
CA LEU A 128 -0.55 17.85 15.07
C LEU A 128 -1.00 17.52 13.66
N THR A 129 -2.00 18.26 13.17
CA THR A 129 -2.41 18.26 11.77
C THR A 129 -1.36 18.89 10.89
N ARG A 130 -1.45 18.61 9.58
CA ARG A 130 -0.60 19.26 8.57
C ARG A 130 -0.64 20.80 8.66
N LYS A 131 -1.81 21.38 8.90
CA LYS A 131 -2.00 22.84 9.01
C LYS A 131 -1.30 23.43 10.23
N GLU A 132 -1.39 22.76 11.39
CA GLU A 132 -0.70 23.19 12.61
C GLU A 132 0.82 23.10 12.45
N ILE A 133 1.32 22.01 11.87
CA ILE A 133 2.76 21.88 11.57
C ILE A 133 3.23 23.01 10.66
N SER A 134 2.48 23.32 9.60
CA SER A 134 2.76 24.45 8.70
C SER A 134 2.91 25.75 9.49
N SER A 135 1.93 26.07 10.35
CA SER A 135 1.93 27.30 11.15
C SER A 135 3.11 27.38 12.12
N ILE A 136 3.46 26.27 12.78
CA ILE A 136 4.59 26.22 13.73
C ILE A 136 5.93 26.41 13.01
N LEU A 137 6.10 25.80 11.84
CA LEU A 137 7.29 25.96 11.00
C LEU A 137 7.42 27.40 10.50
N GLU A 138 6.34 28.01 10.00
CA GLU A 138 6.32 29.40 9.52
C GLU A 138 6.64 30.41 10.62
N LYS A 139 6.06 30.25 11.81
CA LYS A 139 6.42 31.08 12.99
C LYS A 139 7.89 30.97 13.37
N SER A 140 8.55 29.90 12.98
CA SER A 140 9.99 29.67 13.20
C SER A 140 10.86 30.11 12.02
N GLY A 141 10.29 30.80 11.03
CA GLY A 141 10.97 31.30 9.83
C GLY A 141 11.24 30.24 8.77
N ILE A 142 10.51 29.11 8.77
CA ILE A 142 10.59 28.08 7.73
C ILE A 142 9.43 28.25 6.75
N ILE A 143 9.73 28.43 5.47
CA ILE A 143 8.71 28.55 4.42
C ILE A 143 8.07 27.19 4.15
N THR A 144 6.74 27.10 4.25
CA THR A 144 5.98 25.85 4.07
C THR A 144 4.95 25.87 2.95
N ASN A 145 5.35 26.27 1.74
CA ASN A 145 4.50 26.03 0.57
C ASN A 145 4.18 24.52 0.40
N THR A 146 3.15 24.19 -0.37
CA THR A 146 2.63 22.81 -0.51
C THR A 146 3.72 21.79 -0.78
N THR A 147 4.65 22.10 -1.69
CA THR A 147 5.77 21.22 -2.06
C THR A 147 6.77 21.05 -0.94
N ARG A 148 7.25 22.15 -0.34
CA ARG A 148 8.24 22.10 0.75
C ARG A 148 7.71 21.35 1.95
N LEU A 149 6.48 21.63 2.39
CA LEU A 149 5.88 20.96 3.54
C LEU A 149 5.72 19.46 3.29
N SER A 150 5.30 19.04 2.08
CA SER A 150 5.22 17.63 1.74
C SER A 150 6.57 16.92 1.83
N HIS A 151 7.64 17.54 1.32
CA HIS A 151 8.99 16.97 1.38
C HIS A 151 9.61 17.01 2.78
N ILE A 152 9.32 18.02 3.60
CA ILE A 152 9.74 18.03 5.02
C ILE A 152 9.13 16.84 5.76
N LEU A 153 7.82 16.63 5.62
CA LEU A 153 7.11 15.55 6.32
C LEU A 153 7.50 14.17 5.78
N GLN A 154 7.57 14.00 4.47
CA GLN A 154 8.02 12.76 3.84
C GLN A 154 9.45 12.41 4.27
N ARG A 155 10.37 13.40 4.27
CA ARG A 155 11.75 13.18 4.65
C ARG A 155 11.87 12.80 6.14
N ALA A 156 11.16 13.49 7.02
CA ALA A 156 11.10 13.13 8.44
C ALA A 156 10.52 11.71 8.65
N GLY A 157 9.54 11.31 7.83
CA GLY A 157 8.99 9.95 7.85
C GLY A 157 9.98 8.89 7.37
N LEU A 158 10.70 9.16 6.27
CA LEU A 158 11.74 8.27 5.72
C LEU A 158 12.90 8.04 6.69
N GLU A 159 13.22 9.03 7.51
CA GLU A 159 14.27 8.93 8.54
C GLU A 159 13.74 8.34 9.87
N GLY A 160 12.46 7.98 9.93
CA GLY A 160 11.84 7.38 11.10
C GLY A 160 11.71 8.35 12.26
N LEU A 161 11.51 9.64 12.01
CA LEU A 161 11.18 10.62 13.05
C LEU A 161 9.67 10.65 13.31
N ILE A 162 8.87 10.72 12.24
CA ILE A 162 7.41 10.87 12.34
C ILE A 162 6.66 9.74 11.62
N CYS A 163 5.44 9.52 12.06
CA CYS A 163 4.43 8.75 11.35
C CYS A 163 3.09 9.49 11.39
N PHE A 164 2.05 8.90 10.81
CA PHE A 164 0.68 9.37 11.04
C PHE A 164 0.20 8.92 12.42
N GLY A 165 -0.44 9.84 13.15
CA GLY A 165 -1.09 9.60 14.44
C GLY A 165 -2.59 9.36 14.32
N PRO A 166 -3.35 9.45 15.43
CA PRO A 166 -4.80 9.28 15.41
C PRO A 166 -5.47 10.40 14.63
N ARG A 167 -6.52 10.08 13.87
CA ARG A 167 -7.25 11.10 13.13
C ARG A 167 -7.92 12.09 14.08
N ARG A 168 -8.00 13.35 13.65
CA ARG A 168 -8.79 14.38 14.31
C ARG A 168 -9.85 14.84 13.33
N ASP A 169 -11.08 14.39 13.55
CA ASP A 169 -12.18 14.54 12.61
C ASP A 169 -11.81 14.02 11.20
N LYS A 170 -11.83 14.92 10.21
CA LYS A 170 -11.49 14.61 8.82
C LYS A 170 -9.98 14.68 8.56
N ASP A 171 -9.21 15.30 9.45
CA ASP A 171 -7.79 15.55 9.24
C ASP A 171 -6.91 14.40 9.71
N PHE A 172 -5.78 14.25 9.01
CA PHE A 172 -4.67 13.44 9.47
C PHE A 172 -3.80 14.23 10.43
N THR A 173 -3.35 13.57 11.48
CA THR A 173 -2.32 14.09 12.38
C THR A 173 -1.00 13.34 12.18
N TYR A 174 0.07 13.94 12.66
CA TYR A 174 1.39 13.33 12.73
C TYR A 174 1.78 13.14 14.20
N ALA A 175 2.63 12.14 14.45
CA ALA A 175 3.15 11.79 15.75
C ALA A 175 4.64 11.47 15.65
N LEU A 176 5.39 11.59 16.76
CA LEU A 176 6.70 10.96 16.86
C LEU A 176 6.52 9.44 16.87
N ILE A 177 7.24 8.76 15.98
CA ILE A 177 7.05 7.32 15.80
C ILE A 177 7.39 6.55 17.09
N GLU A 178 8.45 6.97 17.79
CA GLU A 178 8.88 6.31 19.03
C GLU A 178 7.86 6.44 20.17
N GLU A 179 7.15 7.56 20.25
CA GLU A 179 6.07 7.76 21.23
C GLU A 179 4.76 7.09 20.81
N TRP A 180 4.51 7.00 19.50
CA TRP A 180 3.32 6.35 18.95
C TRP A 180 3.35 4.84 19.20
N ILE A 181 4.48 4.18 18.89
CA ILE A 181 4.69 2.73 19.04
C ILE A 181 5.80 2.40 20.07
N PRO A 182 5.65 2.76 21.36
CA PRO A 182 6.73 2.70 22.36
C PRO A 182 7.18 1.28 22.71
N LYS A 183 6.33 0.29 22.41
CA LYS A 183 6.59 -1.15 22.58
C LYS A 183 7.47 -1.74 21.47
N ILE A 184 7.54 -1.09 20.31
CA ILE A 184 8.39 -1.52 19.20
C ILE A 184 9.71 -0.75 19.31
N LYS A 185 10.80 -1.46 19.55
CA LYS A 185 12.13 -0.85 19.63
C LYS A 185 12.75 -0.75 18.24
N LYS A 186 13.43 0.36 17.98
CA LYS A 186 14.28 0.52 16.80
C LYS A 186 15.52 -0.35 16.98
N VAL A 187 15.47 -1.56 16.43
CA VAL A 187 16.60 -2.50 16.40
C VAL A 187 17.13 -2.53 14.98
N LYS A 188 18.43 -2.27 14.82
CA LYS A 188 19.09 -2.34 13.52
C LYS A 188 19.07 -3.79 13.04
N LYS A 189 18.35 -4.05 11.94
CA LYS A 189 18.37 -5.33 11.25
C LYS A 189 19.55 -5.35 10.26
N PRO A 190 20.37 -6.42 10.21
CA PRO A 190 21.38 -6.59 9.17
C PRO A 190 20.77 -6.43 7.78
N LYS A 191 21.53 -5.85 6.84
CA LYS A 191 20.98 -5.52 5.52
C LYS A 191 20.54 -6.77 4.78
N GLU A 192 21.31 -7.84 4.88
CA GLU A 192 21.07 -9.14 4.24
C GLU A 192 19.78 -9.77 4.76
N GLU A 193 19.54 -9.74 6.07
CA GLU A 193 18.28 -10.20 6.68
C GLU A 193 17.09 -9.34 6.24
N ALA A 194 17.26 -8.03 6.18
CA ALA A 194 16.20 -7.12 5.71
C ALA A 194 15.86 -7.34 4.23
N LEU A 195 16.86 -7.63 3.39
CA LEU A 195 16.69 -8.00 1.98
C LEU A 195 15.97 -9.34 1.83
N TYR A 196 16.32 -10.33 2.66
CA TYR A 196 15.61 -11.60 2.71
C TYR A 196 14.14 -11.40 3.07
N ASP A 197 13.85 -10.66 4.15
CA ASP A 197 12.48 -10.47 4.65
C ASP A 197 11.56 -9.75 3.65
N ILE A 198 12.05 -8.69 3.00
CA ILE A 198 11.26 -7.97 1.98
C ILE A 198 11.06 -8.82 0.72
N THR A 199 12.05 -9.62 0.34
CA THR A 199 11.95 -10.57 -0.78
C THR A 199 10.90 -11.62 -0.50
N LYS A 200 10.96 -12.23 0.69
CA LYS A 200 10.00 -13.24 1.14
C LYS A 200 8.59 -12.67 1.16
N LYS A 201 8.37 -11.51 1.79
CA LYS A 201 7.05 -10.84 1.82
C LYS A 201 6.50 -10.59 0.41
N TYR A 202 7.36 -10.20 -0.53
CA TYR A 202 6.95 -9.98 -1.92
C TYR A 202 6.56 -11.29 -2.61
N PHE A 203 7.46 -12.27 -2.70
CA PHE A 203 7.21 -13.49 -3.48
C PHE A 203 6.19 -14.43 -2.83
N ASP A 204 6.01 -14.41 -1.51
CA ASP A 204 4.95 -15.20 -0.85
C ASP A 204 3.54 -14.71 -1.21
N THR A 205 3.38 -13.45 -1.63
CA THR A 205 2.06 -12.82 -1.81
C THR A 205 1.78 -12.35 -3.22
N ARG A 206 2.83 -12.04 -4.00
CA ARG A 206 2.72 -11.43 -5.34
C ARG A 206 3.30 -12.32 -6.44
N ALA A 207 3.87 -13.47 -6.11
CA ALA A 207 4.27 -14.42 -7.13
C ALA A 207 3.05 -15.04 -7.86
N PRO A 208 3.19 -15.47 -9.12
CA PRO A 208 4.39 -15.38 -9.96
C PRO A 208 4.75 -13.94 -10.34
N ALA A 209 6.01 -13.55 -10.21
CA ALA A 209 6.47 -12.19 -10.49
C ALA A 209 7.91 -12.15 -11.01
N THR A 210 8.27 -11.07 -11.72
CA THR A 210 9.62 -10.90 -12.27
C THR A 210 10.52 -10.12 -11.32
N LEU A 211 11.83 -10.11 -11.60
CA LEU A 211 12.78 -9.21 -10.93
C LEU A 211 12.39 -7.74 -11.14
N ALA A 212 11.91 -7.37 -12.33
CA ALA A 212 11.50 -6.00 -12.64
C ALA A 212 10.33 -5.56 -11.76
N ASP A 213 9.35 -6.44 -11.55
CA ASP A 213 8.21 -6.19 -10.67
C ASP A 213 8.66 -6.05 -9.21
N PHE A 214 9.59 -6.89 -8.74
CA PHE A 214 10.11 -6.79 -7.36
C PHE A 214 10.88 -5.48 -7.13
N VAL A 215 11.72 -5.07 -8.08
CA VAL A 215 12.43 -3.77 -8.06
C VAL A 215 11.43 -2.62 -8.03
N TRP A 216 10.43 -2.67 -8.90
CA TRP A 216 9.36 -1.67 -8.97
C TRP A 216 8.59 -1.55 -7.67
N TRP A 217 8.14 -2.68 -7.11
CA TRP A 217 7.34 -2.69 -5.89
C TRP A 217 8.16 -2.24 -4.69
N SER A 218 9.33 -2.82 -4.46
CA SER A 218 10.14 -2.51 -3.27
C SER A 218 10.75 -1.10 -3.32
N GLY A 219 11.09 -0.62 -4.52
CA GLY A 219 11.93 0.57 -4.69
C GLY A 219 13.42 0.32 -4.44
N LEU A 220 13.83 -0.94 -4.27
CA LEU A 220 15.24 -1.32 -4.20
C LEU A 220 15.95 -1.04 -5.53
N ASN A 221 17.27 -0.88 -5.47
CA ASN A 221 18.07 -0.97 -6.69
C ASN A 221 18.17 -2.44 -7.15
N VAL A 222 18.51 -2.65 -8.42
CA VAL A 222 18.57 -3.99 -9.03
C VAL A 222 19.57 -4.90 -8.31
N LYS A 223 20.71 -4.37 -7.83
CA LYS A 223 21.73 -5.16 -7.12
C LYS A 223 21.16 -5.75 -5.83
N ASP A 224 20.55 -4.90 -5.00
CA ASP A 224 19.96 -5.32 -3.73
C ASP A 224 18.77 -6.27 -3.92
N ALA A 225 17.95 -6.06 -4.96
CA ALA A 225 16.87 -6.97 -5.31
C ALA A 225 17.38 -8.37 -5.73
N LYS A 226 18.47 -8.43 -6.50
CA LYS A 226 19.12 -9.71 -6.87
C LYS A 226 19.67 -10.45 -5.65
N ILE A 227 20.37 -9.73 -4.75
CA ILE A 227 20.85 -10.30 -3.48
C ILE A 227 19.69 -10.88 -2.66
N GLY A 228 18.56 -10.16 -2.60
CA GLY A 228 17.35 -10.63 -1.95
C GLY A 228 16.84 -11.95 -2.55
N ILE A 229 16.68 -12.01 -3.88
CA ILE A 229 16.25 -13.23 -4.58
C ILE A 229 17.22 -14.39 -4.35
N GLU A 230 18.53 -14.15 -4.48
CA GLU A 230 19.58 -15.15 -4.25
C GLU A 230 19.52 -15.71 -2.82
N SER A 231 19.28 -14.86 -1.82
CA SER A 231 19.14 -15.30 -0.42
C SER A 231 17.89 -16.15 -0.18
N PHE A 232 16.88 -16.03 -1.03
CA PHE A 232 15.62 -16.78 -0.96
C PHE A 232 15.56 -17.93 -1.98
N ASP A 233 16.61 -18.14 -2.78
CA ASP A 233 16.62 -19.00 -3.98
C ASP A 233 16.30 -20.47 -3.66
N SER A 234 16.77 -20.99 -2.53
CA SER A 234 16.46 -22.36 -2.10
C SER A 234 14.96 -22.62 -1.93
N ASN A 235 14.15 -21.56 -1.77
CA ASN A 235 12.70 -21.61 -1.68
C ASN A 235 11.98 -21.20 -2.97
N LEU A 236 12.68 -20.67 -3.97
CA LEU A 236 12.11 -20.24 -5.25
C LEU A 236 12.32 -21.29 -6.34
N ILE A 237 11.39 -21.30 -7.28
CA ILE A 237 11.56 -21.84 -8.63
C ILE A 237 11.32 -20.72 -9.61
N ASN A 238 11.81 -20.90 -10.83
CA ASN A 238 11.54 -19.98 -11.92
C ASN A 238 11.06 -20.73 -13.16
N PHE A 239 10.34 -20.01 -14.01
CA PHE A 239 9.94 -20.48 -15.33
C PHE A 239 9.96 -19.31 -16.31
N GLN A 240 10.14 -19.62 -17.59
CA GLN A 240 10.10 -18.63 -18.65
C GLN A 240 8.68 -18.56 -19.24
N LYS A 241 8.19 -17.33 -19.43
CA LYS A 241 6.98 -17.04 -20.20
C LYS A 241 7.27 -15.80 -21.05
N ASP A 242 7.04 -15.92 -22.35
CA ASP A 242 7.41 -14.91 -23.32
C ASP A 242 8.92 -14.57 -23.21
N ASP A 243 9.27 -13.30 -23.04
CA ASP A 243 10.62 -12.77 -22.89
C ASP A 243 11.04 -12.56 -21.41
N GLN A 244 10.25 -13.06 -20.45
CA GLN A 244 10.46 -12.79 -19.02
C GLN A 244 10.64 -14.08 -18.19
N ILE A 245 11.48 -13.95 -17.15
CA ILE A 245 11.66 -14.97 -16.12
C ILE A 245 10.77 -14.60 -14.92
N TYR A 246 9.85 -15.51 -14.58
CA TYR A 246 8.99 -15.38 -13.42
C TYR A 246 9.52 -16.26 -12.29
N TYR A 247 9.50 -15.73 -11.08
CA TYR A 247 9.84 -16.42 -9.84
C TYR A 247 8.58 -16.68 -9.01
N LEU A 248 8.56 -17.83 -8.34
CA LEU A 248 7.53 -18.20 -7.37
C LEU A 248 8.08 -19.19 -6.32
N PRO A 249 7.53 -19.20 -5.08
CA PRO A 249 7.92 -20.20 -4.10
C PRO A 249 7.60 -21.63 -4.54
N LYS A 250 8.49 -22.58 -4.22
CA LYS A 250 8.36 -24.02 -4.56
C LYS A 250 7.06 -24.66 -4.10
N LYS A 251 6.56 -24.24 -2.93
CA LYS A 251 5.33 -24.76 -2.31
C LYS A 251 4.11 -23.88 -2.58
N MET A 252 4.22 -22.90 -3.49
CA MET A 252 3.12 -22.02 -3.82
C MET A 252 2.03 -22.82 -4.54
N ASP A 253 0.81 -22.73 -4.01
CA ASP A 253 -0.38 -23.36 -4.58
C ASP A 253 -0.85 -22.56 -5.81
N VAL A 254 -0.54 -23.08 -7.01
CA VAL A 254 -0.84 -22.45 -8.31
C VAL A 254 -2.28 -22.71 -8.76
N VAL A 255 -2.86 -21.77 -9.49
CA VAL A 255 -4.23 -21.92 -10.04
C VAL A 255 -4.13 -22.15 -11.55
N ASP A 256 -4.65 -23.29 -12.02
CA ASP A 256 -4.59 -23.69 -13.45
C ASP A 256 -5.93 -23.70 -14.17
N LYS A 257 -7.05 -23.69 -13.43
CA LYS A 257 -8.39 -23.83 -14.01
C LYS A 257 -9.08 -22.48 -14.16
N ASP A 258 -10.06 -22.45 -15.05
CA ASP A 258 -11.01 -21.36 -15.14
C ASP A 258 -11.65 -21.10 -13.77
N SER A 259 -11.88 -19.82 -13.52
CA SER A 259 -12.53 -19.34 -12.32
C SER A 259 -13.91 -18.82 -12.67
N ASP A 260 -14.72 -18.69 -11.64
CA ASP A 260 -15.96 -17.95 -11.72
C ASP A 260 -15.95 -16.99 -10.53
N THR A 261 -15.03 -16.02 -10.58
CA THR A 261 -14.77 -15.05 -9.51
C THR A 261 -14.99 -13.63 -10.00
N LEU A 262 -15.47 -12.78 -9.09
CA LEU A 262 -15.67 -11.36 -9.32
C LEU A 262 -15.26 -10.62 -8.05
N PHE A 263 -14.45 -9.58 -8.18
CA PHE A 263 -13.98 -8.75 -7.06
C PHE A 263 -14.12 -7.27 -7.40
N LEU A 264 -14.43 -6.46 -6.39
CA LEU A 264 -14.34 -5.00 -6.44
C LEU A 264 -13.08 -4.58 -5.70
N LEU A 265 -11.98 -4.36 -6.42
CA LEU A 265 -10.70 -3.98 -5.81
C LEU A 265 -10.59 -2.47 -5.65
N PRO A 266 -9.99 -1.98 -4.55
CA PRO A 266 -9.84 -0.54 -4.30
C PRO A 266 -8.93 0.15 -5.31
N ALA A 267 -8.92 1.48 -5.24
CA ALA A 267 -7.87 2.26 -5.87
C ALA A 267 -6.49 1.86 -5.33
N PHE A 268 -5.46 1.92 -6.18
CA PHE A 268 -4.08 1.56 -5.85
C PHE A 268 -3.88 0.13 -5.33
N ASP A 269 -4.78 -0.80 -5.69
CA ASP A 269 -4.70 -2.18 -5.21
C ASP A 269 -3.44 -2.91 -5.71
N GLU A 270 -2.85 -3.71 -4.83
CA GLU A 270 -1.62 -4.48 -5.10
C GLU A 270 -1.76 -5.45 -6.27
N PHE A 271 -2.98 -5.86 -6.64
CA PHE A 271 -3.22 -6.68 -7.83
C PHE A 271 -2.72 -6.02 -9.13
N LEU A 272 -2.74 -4.69 -9.20
CA LEU A 272 -2.19 -3.93 -10.33
C LEU A 272 -0.94 -3.13 -9.95
N LEU A 273 -0.86 -2.63 -8.72
CA LEU A 273 0.22 -1.74 -8.30
C LEU A 273 1.57 -2.45 -8.16
N ALA A 274 1.57 -3.74 -7.82
CA ALA A 274 2.79 -4.50 -7.57
C ALA A 274 3.59 -4.85 -8.83
N TYR A 275 3.03 -4.69 -10.03
CA TYR A 275 3.64 -5.17 -11.26
C TYR A 275 3.93 -4.02 -12.24
N THR A 276 5.04 -4.12 -12.95
CA THR A 276 5.39 -3.21 -14.06
C THR A 276 4.63 -3.59 -15.32
N ASP A 277 4.57 -4.90 -15.58
CA ASP A 277 3.82 -5.50 -16.67
C ASP A 277 2.49 -6.08 -16.17
N ARG A 278 1.40 -5.67 -16.82
CA ARG A 278 0.02 -6.03 -16.44
C ARG A 278 -0.71 -6.80 -17.54
N ARG A 279 -0.01 -7.25 -18.58
CA ARG A 279 -0.58 -8.02 -19.70
C ARG A 279 -1.28 -9.30 -19.25
N ASP A 280 -0.90 -9.86 -18.10
CA ASP A 280 -1.52 -11.05 -17.53
C ASP A 280 -2.92 -10.78 -16.92
N CYS A 281 -3.30 -9.53 -16.65
CA CYS A 281 -4.55 -9.20 -15.94
C CYS A 281 -5.37 -8.04 -16.54
N MET A 282 -4.88 -7.38 -17.59
CA MET A 282 -5.64 -6.39 -18.35
C MET A 282 -5.03 -6.19 -19.74
N ASP A 283 -5.86 -5.74 -20.69
CA ASP A 283 -5.34 -5.21 -21.96
C ASP A 283 -4.35 -4.05 -21.69
N PRO A 284 -3.31 -3.88 -22.52
CA PRO A 284 -2.38 -2.77 -22.39
C PRO A 284 -3.19 -1.46 -22.31
N PRO A 285 -3.04 -0.66 -21.25
CA PRO A 285 -3.73 0.62 -21.21
C PRO A 285 -3.28 1.44 -22.42
N PRO A 286 -4.16 2.24 -23.05
CA PRO A 286 -3.72 3.32 -23.92
C PRO A 286 -2.58 4.08 -23.23
N LYS A 287 -1.51 4.46 -23.96
CA LYS A 287 -0.27 5.09 -23.44
C LYS A 287 -0.49 6.23 -22.42
N ARG A 288 -1.69 6.80 -22.37
CA ARG A 288 -2.13 7.83 -21.44
C ARG A 288 -2.49 7.38 -20.03
N LEU A 289 -2.53 6.08 -19.68
CA LEU A 289 -2.90 5.63 -18.32
C LEU A 289 -1.71 5.04 -17.55
N LEU A 290 -0.53 5.67 -17.56
CA LEU A 290 0.68 5.09 -16.94
C LEU A 290 1.23 5.88 -15.74
N THR A 291 0.54 6.93 -15.30
CA THR A 291 0.90 7.66 -14.07
C THR A 291 -0.24 7.64 -13.04
N PRO A 292 0.05 7.86 -11.74
CA PRO A 292 -0.98 8.04 -10.72
C PRO A 292 -1.98 9.18 -11.00
N ALA A 293 -1.64 10.11 -11.89
CA ALA A 293 -2.53 11.17 -12.34
C ALA A 293 -3.51 10.71 -13.43
N ASP A 294 -3.29 9.53 -14.02
CA ASP A 294 -3.98 9.07 -15.23
C ASP A 294 -4.88 7.85 -14.99
N ASP A 295 -5.74 7.85 -13.98
CA ASP A 295 -6.85 6.88 -13.85
C ASP A 295 -6.49 5.37 -13.74
N LEU A 296 -5.22 4.97 -13.85
CA LEU A 296 -4.79 3.56 -13.87
C LEU A 296 -5.09 2.83 -12.56
N PHE A 297 -4.98 3.56 -11.45
CA PHE A 297 -5.19 3.03 -10.11
C PHE A 297 -6.58 3.36 -9.57
N ARG A 298 -7.58 3.49 -10.45
CA ARG A 298 -8.99 3.55 -10.05
C ARG A 298 -9.42 2.24 -9.37
N PRO A 299 -10.51 2.26 -8.58
CA PRO A 299 -11.11 1.03 -8.11
C PRO A 299 -11.60 0.19 -9.30
N THR A 300 -11.22 -1.10 -9.33
CA THR A 300 -11.43 -1.98 -10.49
C THR A 300 -12.44 -3.08 -10.21
N LEU A 301 -13.23 -3.41 -11.25
CA LEU A 301 -14.02 -4.63 -11.32
C LEU A 301 -13.14 -5.72 -11.95
N VAL A 302 -12.83 -6.77 -11.19
CA VAL A 302 -11.98 -7.88 -11.67
C VAL A 302 -12.83 -9.14 -11.77
N ILE A 303 -12.88 -9.74 -12.97
CA ILE A 303 -13.58 -11.00 -13.24
C ILE A 303 -12.56 -12.02 -13.72
N ASN A 304 -12.49 -13.18 -13.08
CA ASN A 304 -11.62 -14.30 -13.47
C ASN A 304 -10.15 -13.92 -13.67
N GLY A 305 -9.62 -13.02 -12.81
CA GLY A 305 -8.24 -12.54 -12.92
C GLY A 305 -8.04 -11.41 -13.93
N TRP A 306 -9.10 -10.87 -14.52
CA TRP A 306 -9.01 -9.82 -15.53
C TRP A 306 -9.80 -8.57 -15.17
N VAL A 307 -9.24 -7.39 -15.42
CA VAL A 307 -9.92 -6.11 -15.24
C VAL A 307 -11.02 -5.95 -16.28
N HIS A 308 -12.27 -5.88 -15.84
CA HIS A 308 -13.47 -5.83 -16.67
C HIS A 308 -14.26 -4.52 -16.51
N GLY A 309 -13.76 -3.57 -15.72
CA GLY A 309 -14.41 -2.29 -15.51
C GLY A 309 -13.83 -1.54 -14.33
N ILE A 310 -14.49 -0.44 -13.99
CA ILE A 310 -14.19 0.37 -12.81
C ILE A 310 -15.41 0.48 -11.92
N TRP A 311 -15.20 0.89 -10.68
CA TRP A 311 -16.29 1.26 -9.80
C TRP A 311 -15.94 2.51 -8.98
N GLN A 312 -16.99 3.16 -8.48
CA GLN A 312 -16.91 4.35 -7.67
C GLN A 312 -17.90 4.23 -6.53
N ARG A 313 -17.65 5.00 -5.47
CA ARG A 313 -18.55 5.07 -4.31
C ARG A 313 -18.95 6.51 -4.03
N ALA A 314 -20.17 6.69 -3.56
CA ALA A 314 -20.62 7.89 -2.88
C ALA A 314 -21.22 7.52 -1.52
N LEU A 315 -20.79 8.22 -0.46
CA LEU A 315 -21.30 7.99 0.89
C LEU A 315 -22.47 8.93 1.18
N LYS A 316 -23.56 8.35 1.68
CA LYS A 316 -24.65 9.04 2.36
C LYS A 316 -24.64 8.67 3.85
N LYS A 317 -25.57 9.24 4.62
CA LYS A 317 -25.66 9.02 6.06
C LYS A 317 -25.76 7.52 6.40
N GLU A 318 -26.79 6.85 5.88
CA GLU A 318 -27.03 5.41 6.13
C GLU A 318 -26.65 4.52 4.93
N ASP A 319 -26.49 5.12 3.74
CA ASP A 319 -26.30 4.37 2.49
C ASP A 319 -24.91 4.58 1.89
N VAL A 320 -24.46 3.60 1.11
CA VAL A 320 -23.39 3.71 0.15
C VAL A 320 -23.94 3.45 -1.24
N ILE A 321 -23.74 4.39 -2.15
CA ILE A 321 -24.01 4.20 -3.57
C ILE A 321 -22.74 3.64 -4.20
N LEU A 322 -22.84 2.45 -4.79
CA LEU A 322 -21.81 1.85 -5.62
C LEU A 322 -22.21 1.95 -7.08
N LYS A 323 -21.47 2.76 -7.83
CA LYS A 323 -21.59 2.86 -9.28
C LYS A 323 -20.51 2.01 -9.93
N VAL A 324 -20.92 0.98 -10.64
CA VAL A 324 -20.03 0.03 -11.33
C VAL A 324 -20.18 0.26 -12.82
N THR A 325 -19.07 0.34 -13.56
CA THR A 325 -19.09 0.56 -15.00
C THR A 325 -18.26 -0.53 -15.68
N PRO A 326 -18.90 -1.64 -16.06
CA PRO A 326 -18.26 -2.70 -16.84
C PRO A 326 -17.88 -2.20 -18.24
N TYR A 327 -16.73 -2.65 -18.76
CA TYR A 327 -16.32 -2.38 -20.15
C TYR A 327 -17.13 -3.19 -21.17
N LYS A 328 -17.71 -4.31 -20.74
CA LYS A 328 -18.60 -5.16 -21.52
C LYS A 328 -19.83 -5.54 -20.67
N PRO A 329 -21.01 -5.75 -21.28
CA PRO A 329 -22.20 -6.19 -20.55
C PRO A 329 -21.96 -7.47 -19.75
N LEU A 330 -22.41 -7.49 -18.49
CA LEU A 330 -22.31 -8.67 -17.63
C LEU A 330 -23.45 -9.66 -17.90
N ASN A 331 -23.14 -10.96 -17.92
CA ASN A 331 -24.15 -12.01 -17.96
C ASN A 331 -24.89 -12.13 -16.61
N ALA A 332 -25.97 -12.93 -16.58
CA ALA A 332 -26.81 -13.08 -15.38
C ALA A 332 -26.04 -13.58 -14.14
N ASN A 333 -25.07 -14.48 -14.33
CA ASN A 333 -24.23 -15.00 -13.24
C ASN A 333 -23.35 -13.90 -12.63
N PHE A 334 -22.65 -13.12 -13.45
CA PHE A 334 -21.80 -12.03 -12.95
C PHE A 334 -22.60 -10.87 -12.38
N LYS A 335 -23.83 -10.60 -12.85
CA LYS A 335 -24.73 -9.64 -12.17
C LYS A 335 -25.06 -10.08 -10.74
N LYS A 336 -25.35 -11.38 -10.53
CA LYS A 336 -25.60 -11.93 -9.20
C LYS A 336 -24.37 -11.82 -8.29
N LYS A 337 -23.18 -12.11 -8.82
CA LYS A 337 -21.93 -11.99 -8.06
C LYS A 337 -21.56 -10.55 -7.74
N LEU A 338 -21.79 -9.65 -8.68
CA LEU A 338 -21.58 -8.21 -8.46
C LEU A 338 -22.43 -7.72 -7.30
N LYS A 339 -23.71 -8.09 -7.26
CA LYS A 339 -24.59 -7.77 -6.13
C LYS A 339 -24.01 -8.27 -4.80
N LYS A 340 -23.57 -9.53 -4.75
CA LYS A 340 -22.99 -10.11 -3.53
C LYS A 340 -21.74 -9.36 -3.05
N VAL A 341 -20.76 -9.09 -3.92
CA VAL A 341 -19.54 -8.40 -3.49
C VAL A 341 -19.78 -6.92 -3.17
N ALA A 342 -20.79 -6.31 -3.79
CA ALA A 342 -21.24 -4.96 -3.43
C ALA A 342 -21.88 -4.93 -2.04
N GLU A 343 -22.65 -5.97 -1.68
CA GLU A 343 -23.20 -6.16 -0.33
C GLU A 343 -22.11 -6.41 0.71
N GLU A 344 -21.06 -7.17 0.35
CA GLU A 344 -19.87 -7.36 1.20
C GLU A 344 -19.16 -6.02 1.47
N TYR A 345 -18.98 -5.17 0.45
CA TYR A 345 -18.43 -3.83 0.63
C TYR A 345 -19.31 -2.92 1.50
N ALA A 346 -20.63 -2.96 1.29
CA ALA A 346 -21.56 -2.19 2.11
C ALA A 346 -21.55 -2.66 3.58
N THR A 347 -21.44 -3.97 3.81
CA THR A 347 -21.29 -4.58 5.13
C THR A 347 -19.97 -4.16 5.79
N PHE A 348 -18.87 -4.14 5.04
CA PHE A 348 -17.58 -3.64 5.51
C PHE A 348 -17.70 -2.19 6.02
N LEU A 349 -18.48 -1.35 5.35
CA LEU A 349 -18.72 0.05 5.75
C LEU A 349 -19.81 0.22 6.83
N GLY A 350 -20.53 -0.84 7.22
CA GLY A 350 -21.70 -0.72 8.09
C GLY A 350 -22.85 0.10 7.47
N LYS A 351 -23.01 0.06 6.15
CA LYS A 351 -23.99 0.87 5.39
C LYS A 351 -24.94 0.02 4.56
N LYS A 352 -26.07 0.61 4.17
CA LYS A 352 -27.01 0.01 3.20
C LYS A 352 -26.52 0.21 1.77
N LEU A 353 -26.69 -0.78 0.91
CA LEU A 353 -26.24 -0.73 -0.48
C LEU A 353 -27.30 -0.09 -1.39
N ILE A 354 -26.86 0.84 -2.23
CA ILE A 354 -27.53 1.23 -3.47
C ILE A 354 -26.57 0.89 -4.62
N LEU A 355 -26.94 -0.07 -5.48
CA LEU A 355 -26.09 -0.52 -6.58
C LEU A 355 -26.59 0.03 -7.92
N GLU A 356 -25.71 0.76 -8.61
CA GLU A 356 -25.91 1.30 -9.96
C GLU A 356 -24.91 0.61 -10.91
N VAL A 357 -25.39 0.01 -12.01
CA VAL A 357 -24.56 -0.73 -12.98
C VAL A 357 -24.79 -0.23 -14.39
#